data_AF-A0A3D1BVQ6-F1
#
_entry.id   AF-A0A3D1BVQ6-F1
#
_cell.length_a   1.000
_cell.length_b   1.000
_cell.length_c   1.000
_cell.angle_alpha   90.00
_cell.angle_beta   90.00
_cell.angle_gamma   90.00
#
_symmetry.space_group_name_H-M   'P 1'
#
loop_
_entity.id
_entity.type
_entity.pdbx_description
1 polymer ?
#
loop_
_entity_poly.entity_id
_entity_poly.type
_entity_poly.pdbx_seq_one_letter_code
_entity_poly.pdbx_strand_id
1 'polypeptide(L)'
;MKINSKLRLQILIQNSFFVVLFIVLIFLLGFLANQYKFSKDITQANRNTLTTGSINVLKQMKGPITLTVFASKDDVNNGDTFRQGIINFMNRYQRTKSDINIKFISPV
;
A
#
# COMPACT_ATOMS: atom_id res chain seq x y z
N MET A 1 21.86 -18.46 49.17
CA MET A 1 22.93 -17.87 48.33
C MET A 1 22.91 -16.35 48.52
N LYS A 2 23.97 -15.73 49.05
CA LYS A 2 23.99 -14.29 49.33
C LYS A 2 24.15 -13.51 48.01
N ILE A 3 23.12 -12.77 47.62
CA ILE A 3 23.10 -12.01 46.38
C ILE A 3 23.98 -10.76 46.55
N ASN A 4 25.14 -10.74 45.90
CA ASN A 4 26.08 -9.62 45.88
C ASN A 4 25.62 -8.55 44.88
N SER A 5 25.89 -7.27 45.14
CA SER A 5 25.54 -6.13 44.26
C SER A 5 26.15 -6.26 42.86
N LYS A 6 27.39 -6.78 42.77
CA LYS A 6 28.06 -7.07 41.49
C LYS A 6 27.32 -8.13 40.65
N LEU A 7 26.74 -9.14 41.32
CA LEU A 7 25.99 -10.23 40.70
C LEU A 7 24.63 -9.73 40.16
N ARG A 8 23.97 -8.81 40.89
CA ARG A 8 22.75 -8.14 40.40
C ARG A 8 23.00 -7.30 39.15
N LEU A 9 24.10 -6.54 39.12
CA LEU A 9 24.47 -5.72 37.97
C LEU A 9 24.77 -6.59 36.74
N GLN A 10 25.48 -7.71 36.93
CA GLN A 10 25.79 -8.65 35.85
C GLN A 10 24.51 -9.26 35.24
N ILE A 11 23.55 -9.66 36.06
CA ILE A 11 22.26 -10.19 35.61
C ILE A 11 21.45 -9.10 34.89
N LEU A 12 21.45 -7.86 35.39
CA LEU A 12 20.76 -6.74 34.74
C LEU A 12 21.35 -6.43 33.35
N ILE A 13 22.67 -6.40 33.22
CA ILE A 13 23.35 -6.16 31.94
C ILE A 13 23.06 -7.30 30.96
N GLN A 14 23.11 -8.55 31.42
CA GLN A 14 22.82 -9.72 30.59
C GLN A 14 21.37 -9.71 30.07
N ASN A 15 20.40 -9.38 30.92
CA ASN A 15 19.01 -9.26 30.50
C ASN A 15 18.77 -8.03 29.60
N SER A 16 19.43 -6.91 29.89
CA SER A 16 19.32 -5.69 29.09
C SER A 16 19.85 -5.88 27.67
N PHE A 17 20.88 -6.70 27.48
CA PHE A 17 21.41 -7.02 26.16
C PHE A 17 20.34 -7.64 25.25
N PHE A 18 19.56 -8.60 25.79
CA PHE A 18 18.47 -9.22 25.05
C PHE A 18 17.38 -8.19 24.67
N VAL A 19 17.01 -7.31 25.60
CA VAL A 19 16.00 -6.27 25.34
C VAL A 19 16.47 -5.31 24.25
N VAL A 20 17.73 -4.86 24.30
CA VAL A 20 18.30 -3.99 23.26
C VAL A 20 18.32 -4.69 21.91
N LEU A 21 18.76 -5.95 21.85
CA LEU A 21 18.78 -6.72 20.61
C LEU A 21 17.37 -6.90 20.02
N PHE A 22 16.38 -7.12 20.88
CA PHE A 22 14.98 -7.26 20.47
C PHE A 22 14.40 -5.95 19.92
N ILE A 23 14.70 -4.82 20.56
CA ILE A 23 14.31 -3.50 20.06
C ILE A 23 14.92 -3.23 18.69
N VAL A 24 16.22 -3.51 18.52
CA VAL A 24 16.91 -3.38 17.22
C VAL A 24 16.24 -4.25 16.15
N LEU A 25 15.87 -5.49 16.49
CA LEU A 25 15.17 -6.38 15.57
C LEU A 25 13.80 -5.80 15.15
N ILE A 26 13.02 -5.27 16.09
CA ILE A 26 11.72 -4.63 15.77
C ILE A 26 11.92 -3.45 14.82
N PHE A 27 12.90 -2.58 15.06
CA PHE A 27 13.20 -1.47 14.17
C PHE A 27 13.63 -1.94 12.78
N LEU A 28 14.46 -2.98 12.71
CA LEU A 28 14.90 -3.55 11.44
C LEU A 28 13.72 -4.12 10.64
N LEU A 29 12.82 -4.84 11.31
CA LEU A 29 11.59 -5.38 10.70
C LEU A 29 10.66 -4.25 10.23
N GLY A 30 10.47 -3.21 11.05
CA GLY A 30 9.68 -2.05 10.66
C GLY A 30 10.28 -1.29 9.48
N PHE A 31 11.61 -1.14 9.44
CA PHE A 31 12.32 -0.54 8.32
C PHE A 31 12.15 -1.38 7.03
N LEU A 32 12.32 -2.69 7.12
CA LEU A 32 12.10 -3.60 5.99
C LEU A 32 10.64 -3.55 5.50
N ALA A 33 9.66 -3.50 6.41
CA ALA A 33 8.25 -3.39 6.05
C ALA A 33 7.91 -2.07 5.32
N ASN A 34 8.62 -0.99 5.64
CA ASN A 34 8.45 0.29 4.94
C ASN A 34 9.10 0.30 3.54
N GLN A 35 10.26 -0.34 3.40
CA GLN A 35 11.01 -0.40 2.13
C GLN A 35 10.38 -1.39 1.13
N TYR A 36 9.84 -2.51 1.61
CA TYR A 36 9.21 -3.53 0.77
C TYR A 36 7.69 -3.54 0.98
N LYS A 37 7.00 -2.64 0.28
CA LYS A 37 5.53 -2.67 0.17
C LYS A 37 5.09 -3.84 -0.71
N PHE A 38 5.23 -5.06 -0.21
CA PHE A 38 4.74 -6.26 -0.86
C PHE A 38 3.25 -6.42 -0.54
N SER A 39 2.42 -5.73 -1.32
CA SER A 39 0.97 -5.88 -1.23
C SER A 39 0.57 -7.11 -2.05
N LYS A 40 0.47 -8.27 -1.40
CA LYS A 40 -0.09 -9.48 -2.02
C LYS A 40 -1.57 -9.55 -1.68
N ASP A 41 -2.43 -9.44 -2.68
CA ASP A 41 -3.86 -9.65 -2.52
C ASP A 41 -4.12 -11.13 -2.21
N ILE A 42 -4.67 -11.39 -1.02
CA ILE A 42 -4.98 -12.73 -0.50
C ILE A 42 -6.44 -13.10 -0.87
N THR A 43 -7.18 -12.22 -1.56
CA THR A 43 -8.53 -12.56 -2.00
C THR A 43 -8.46 -13.64 -3.07
N GLN A 44 -9.33 -14.65 -2.96
CA GLN A 44 -9.46 -15.74 -3.92
C GLN A 44 -9.72 -15.22 -5.35
N ALA A 45 -10.19 -13.98 -5.48
CA ALA A 45 -10.53 -13.33 -6.75
C ALA A 45 -9.54 -12.22 -7.18
N ASN A 46 -8.48 -11.93 -6.42
CA ASN A 46 -7.40 -11.00 -6.77
C ASN A 46 -7.90 -9.63 -7.29
N ARG A 47 -9.01 -9.12 -6.72
CA ARG A 47 -9.78 -8.02 -7.31
C ARG A 47 -9.22 -6.65 -6.96
N ASN A 48 -8.29 -6.51 -6.03
CA ASN A 48 -7.83 -5.20 -5.55
C ASN A 48 -6.40 -4.86 -5.95
N THR A 49 -5.62 -5.82 -6.46
CA THR A 49 -4.28 -5.57 -7.00
C THR A 49 -4.17 -5.94 -8.47
N LEU A 50 -3.41 -5.15 -9.24
CA LEU A 50 -3.09 -5.49 -10.61
C LEU A 50 -2.19 -6.71 -10.66
N THR A 51 -2.55 -7.69 -11.49
CA THR A 51 -1.68 -8.83 -11.76
C THR A 51 -0.35 -8.36 -12.37
N THR A 52 0.72 -9.13 -12.17
CA THR A 52 2.03 -8.86 -12.78
C THR A 52 1.94 -8.71 -14.31
N GLY A 53 1.04 -9.46 -14.95
CA GLY A 53 0.77 -9.34 -16.39
C GLY A 53 0.20 -7.97 -16.77
N SER A 54 -0.82 -7.49 -16.04
CA SER A 54 -1.39 -6.15 -16.25
C SER A 54 -0.38 -5.03 -16.01
N ILE A 55 0.49 -5.18 -14.99
CA ILE A 55 1.58 -4.23 -14.71
C ILE A 55 2.58 -4.18 -15.88
N ASN A 56 2.93 -5.33 -16.45
CA ASN A 56 3.87 -5.38 -17.57
C ASN A 56 3.30 -4.71 -18.83
N VAL A 57 2.01 -4.90 -19.12
CA VAL A 57 1.33 -4.20 -20.21
C VAL A 57 1.33 -2.68 -19.97
N LEU A 58 1.01 -2.23 -18.75
CA LEU A 58 1.08 -0.81 -18.38
C LEU A 58 2.49 -0.23 -18.55
N LYS A 59 3.54 -0.99 -18.19
CA LYS A 59 4.93 -0.57 -18.38
C LYS A 59 5.32 -0.44 -19.86
N GLN A 60 4.72 -1.23 -20.74
CA GLN A 60 4.98 -1.17 -22.18
C GLN A 60 4.27 0.02 -22.86
N MET A 61 3.22 0.56 -22.26
CA MET A 61 2.53 1.76 -22.73
C MET A 61 3.39 3.00 -22.47
N LYS A 62 4.17 3.42 -23.48
CA LYS A 62 5.00 4.61 -23.44
C LYS A 62 4.16 5.85 -23.73
N GLY A 63 4.10 6.77 -22.77
CA GLY A 63 3.39 8.05 -22.88
C GLY A 63 2.16 8.16 -21.97
N PRO A 64 1.62 9.39 -21.85
CA PRO A 64 0.47 9.67 -21.00
C PRO A 64 -0.80 9.05 -21.58
N ILE A 65 -1.64 8.48 -20.71
CA ILE A 65 -2.92 7.88 -21.11
C ILE A 65 -4.03 8.84 -20.68
N THR A 66 -4.84 9.29 -21.63
CA THR A 66 -6.02 10.13 -21.33
C THR A 66 -7.29 9.30 -21.52
N LEU A 67 -7.97 9.00 -20.41
CA LEU A 67 -9.27 8.34 -20.43
C LEU A 67 -10.37 9.40 -20.47
N THR A 68 -11.17 9.41 -21.54
CA THR A 68 -12.35 10.28 -21.64
C THR A 68 -13.59 9.45 -21.33
N VAL A 69 -14.29 9.82 -20.25
CA VAL A 69 -15.49 9.11 -19.79
C VAL A 69 -16.70 10.00 -20.04
N PHE A 70 -17.60 9.52 -20.90
CA PHE A 70 -18.88 10.17 -21.15
C PHE A 70 -19.89 9.68 -20.13
N ALA A 71 -20.14 10.49 -19.11
CA ALA A 71 -21.05 10.16 -18.04
C ALA A 71 -21.67 11.44 -17.48
N SER A 72 -22.95 11.36 -17.11
CA SER A 72 -23.67 12.42 -16.41
C SER A 72 -23.02 12.72 -15.05
N LYS A 73 -23.35 13.87 -14.45
CA LYS A 73 -22.84 14.22 -13.13
C LYS A 73 -23.44 13.28 -12.07
N ASP A 74 -22.58 12.78 -11.18
CA ASP A 74 -23.03 11.99 -10.04
C ASP A 74 -24.03 12.81 -9.21
N ASP A 75 -25.21 12.25 -9.00
CA ASP A 75 -26.18 12.75 -8.05
C ASP A 75 -26.18 11.86 -6.81
N VAL A 76 -25.39 12.29 -5.83
CA VAL A 76 -25.22 11.60 -4.55
C VAL A 76 -26.56 11.49 -3.79
N ASN A 77 -27.53 12.38 -4.04
CA ASN A 77 -28.84 12.34 -3.38
C ASN A 77 -29.75 11.26 -3.97
N ASN A 78 -29.57 10.92 -5.24
CA ASN A 78 -30.31 9.86 -5.94
C ASN A 78 -29.58 8.51 -5.95
N GLY A 79 -28.40 8.42 -5.30
CA GLY A 79 -27.58 7.21 -5.25
C GLY A 79 -26.71 6.98 -6.48
N ASP A 80 -26.60 7.96 -7.38
CA ASP A 80 -25.76 7.86 -8.57
C ASP A 80 -24.29 8.09 -8.22
N THR A 81 -23.53 7.00 -8.11
CA THR A 81 -22.09 7.00 -7.81
C THR A 81 -21.25 6.49 -8.97
N PHE A 82 -21.68 6.73 -10.22
CA PHE A 82 -21.05 6.14 -11.40
C PHE A 82 -19.64 6.67 -11.65
N ARG A 83 -19.45 8.00 -11.63
CA ARG A 83 -18.12 8.60 -11.79
C ARG A 83 -17.20 8.18 -10.65
N GLN A 84 -17.72 8.11 -9.41
CA GLN A 84 -16.95 7.58 -8.29
C GLN A 84 -16.54 6.12 -8.46
N GLY A 85 -17.41 5.26 -9.00
CA GLY A 85 -17.06 3.88 -9.32
C GLY A 85 -15.90 3.78 -10.31
N ILE A 86 -15.92 4.60 -11.37
CA ILE A 86 -14.85 4.67 -12.36
C ILE A 86 -13.56 5.22 -11.75
N ILE A 87 -13.62 6.26 -10.93
CA ILE A 87 -12.45 6.80 -10.21
C ILE A 87 -11.82 5.71 -9.34
N ASN A 88 -12.62 5.00 -8.54
CA ASN A 88 -12.15 3.93 -7.68
C ASN A 88 -11.53 2.77 -8.47
N PHE A 89 -12.13 2.41 -9.61
CA PHE A 89 -11.58 1.39 -10.50
C PHE A 89 -10.21 1.80 -11.05
N MET A 90 -10.08 3.05 -11.53
CA MET A 90 -8.88 3.59 -12.16
C MET A 90 -7.77 3.93 -11.17
N ASN A 91 -8.08 4.23 -9.91
CA ASN A 91 -7.10 4.49 -8.87
C ASN A 91 -6.07 3.35 -8.73
N ARG A 92 -6.48 2.10 -8.96
CA ARG A 92 -5.55 0.94 -8.94
C ARG A 92 -4.50 1.01 -10.05
N TYR A 93 -4.91 1.48 -11.23
CA TYR A 93 -4.04 1.67 -12.39
C TYR A 93 -3.13 2.89 -12.22
N GLN A 94 -3.67 3.98 -11.65
CA GLN A 94 -2.89 5.18 -11.33
C GLN A 94 -1.76 4.94 -10.32
N ARG A 95 -1.95 4.00 -9.38
CA ARG A 95 -0.89 3.59 -8.44
C ARG A 95 0.33 2.97 -9.14
N THR A 96 0.15 2.35 -10.30
CA THR A 96 1.24 1.74 -11.08
C THR A 96 1.79 2.71 -12.14
N LYS A 97 0.93 3.57 -12.71
CA LYS A 97 1.27 4.55 -13.75
C LYS A 97 0.60 5.88 -13.41
N SER A 98 1.35 6.83 -12.85
CA SER A 98 0.82 8.13 -12.41
C SER A 98 0.46 9.08 -13.57
N ASP A 99 0.85 8.74 -14.80
CA ASP A 99 0.59 9.47 -16.05
C ASP A 99 -0.76 9.09 -16.72
N ILE A 100 -1.70 8.54 -15.95
CA ILE A 100 -3.08 8.26 -16.38
C ILE A 100 -3.98 9.40 -15.93
N ASN A 101 -4.51 10.16 -16.89
CA ASN A 101 -5.43 11.27 -16.65
C ASN A 101 -6.87 10.89 -17.01
N ILE A 102 -7.83 11.26 -16.18
CA ILE A 102 -9.25 10.92 -16.37
C ILE A 102 -10.02 12.22 -16.59
N LYS A 103 -10.65 12.34 -17.76
CA LYS A 103 -11.48 13.48 -18.13
C LYS A 103 -12.93 13.02 -18.22
N PHE A 104 -13.80 13.59 -17.39
CA PHE A 104 -15.23 13.37 -17.48
C PHE A 104 -15.86 14.43 -18.40
N ILE A 105 -16.64 13.97 -19.37
CA ILE A 105 -17.46 14.82 -20.23
C ILE A 105 -18.92 14.46 -19.93
N SER A 106 -19.73 15.45 -19.52
CA SER A 106 -21.18 15.27 -19.40
C SER A 106 -21.78 15.54 -20.78
N PRO A 107 -22.35 14.54 -21.47
CA PRO A 107 -22.98 14.80 -22.77
C PRO A 107 -24.26 15.63 -22.66
N VAL A 108 -24.94 15.67 -21.51
CA VAL A 108 -26.00 16.62 -21.16
C VAL A 108 -26.13 16.67 -19.64
#